data_AF-I7LVN0-F1
#
_entry.id   AF-I7LVN0-F1
#
_cell.length_a   1.000
_cell.length_b   1.000
_cell.length_c   1.000
_cell.angle_alpha   90.00
_cell.angle_beta   90.00
_cell.angle_gamma   90.00
#
_symmetry.space_group_name_H-M   'P 1'
#
loop_
_entity.id
_entity.type
_entity.pdbx_description
1 polymer ?
#
loop_
_entity_poly.entity_id
_entity_poly.type
_entity_poly.pdbx_seq_one_letter_code
_entity_poly.pdbx_strand_id
1 'polypeptide(L)'
;MRNTILAVALISLALIGATTLLFRKDVSASQITVADWMQCYSTSTHTCDDISDQADDYQFCKQSERQFEVETNPIQCSQFWGFINHAKGSEYIDQDNLFSNCFLTHEKEFQSLSYFFYSQVFYPRYHTCSGL
;
A
#
# COMPACT_ATOMS: atom_id res chain seq x y z
N MET A 1 41.42 15.90 -41.24
CA MET A 1 40.70 14.77 -40.60
C MET A 1 40.45 15.09 -39.13
N ARG A 2 39.48 15.94 -38.80
CA ARG A 2 39.23 16.36 -37.41
C ARG A 2 37.77 16.65 -37.06
N ASN A 3 36.83 16.42 -37.99
CA ASN A 3 35.42 16.81 -37.83
C ASN A 3 34.42 15.63 -37.86
N THR A 4 34.87 14.37 -38.04
CA THR A 4 33.97 13.21 -38.11
C THR A 4 33.77 12.48 -36.78
N ILE A 5 34.56 12.77 -35.75
CA ILE A 5 34.47 12.08 -34.43
C ILE A 5 33.38 12.68 -33.54
N LEU A 6 33.00 13.95 -33.75
CA LEU A 6 31.99 14.64 -32.93
C LEU A 6 30.53 14.26 -33.25
N ALA A 7 30.25 13.77 -34.47
CA ALA A 7 28.88 13.41 -34.86
C ALA A 7 28.39 12.09 -34.24
N VAL A 8 29.32 11.15 -33.96
CA VAL A 8 28.96 9.81 -33.43
C VAL A 8 28.65 9.86 -31.92
N ALA A 9 29.26 10.78 -31.18
CA ALA A 9 28.99 10.96 -29.75
C ALA A 9 27.57 11.50 -29.50
N LEU A 10 27.07 12.42 -30.34
CA LEU A 10 25.75 13.04 -30.15
C LEU A 10 24.58 12.10 -30.48
N ILE A 11 24.74 11.19 -31.43
CA ILE A 11 23.71 10.19 -31.77
C ILE A 11 23.58 9.13 -30.66
N SER A 12 24.70 8.80 -30.00
CA SER A 12 24.72 7.83 -28.89
C SER A 12 23.98 8.34 -27.65
N LEU A 13 24.02 9.66 -27.38
CA LEU A 13 23.27 10.28 -26.27
C LEU A 13 21.77 10.42 -26.55
N ALA A 14 21.37 10.60 -27.81
CA ALA A 14 19.95 10.68 -28.19
C ALA A 14 19.24 9.31 -28.08
N LEU A 15 19.95 8.21 -28.36
CA LEU A 15 19.40 6.86 -28.23
C LEU A 15 19.24 6.39 -26.78
N ILE A 16 20.12 6.83 -25.87
CA ILE A 16 20.01 6.50 -24.44
C ILE A 16 18.92 7.35 -23.77
N GLY A 17 18.73 8.60 -24.21
CA GLY A 17 17.66 9.48 -23.71
C GLY A 17 16.25 9.08 -24.16
N ALA A 18 16.10 8.43 -25.32
CA ALA A 18 14.80 7.96 -25.80
C ALA A 18 14.32 6.68 -25.09
N THR A 19 15.23 5.83 -24.60
CA THR A 19 14.88 4.56 -23.95
C THR A 19 14.49 4.70 -22.48
N THR A 20 14.88 5.78 -21.79
CA THR A 20 14.48 6.02 -20.40
C THR A 20 13.07 6.58 -20.24
N LEU A 21 12.42 7.02 -21.34
CA LEU A 21 11.02 7.48 -21.34
C LEU A 21 10.01 6.38 -21.71
N LEU A 22 10.44 5.23 -22.23
CA LEU A 22 9.54 4.16 -22.69
C LEU A 22 9.33 3.02 -21.67
N PHE A 23 9.98 3.10 -20.52
CA PHE A 23 9.80 2.12 -19.43
C PHE A 23 9.46 2.76 -18.08
N ARG A 24 8.80 3.92 -18.07
CA ARG A 24 7.70 4.06 -17.10
C ARG A 24 6.57 3.18 -17.63
N LYS A 25 6.74 1.88 -17.49
CA LYS A 25 5.60 0.98 -17.36
C LYS A 25 4.96 1.51 -16.09
N ASP A 26 3.88 2.28 -16.24
CA ASP A 26 2.97 2.50 -15.14
C ASP A 26 2.77 1.11 -14.56
N VAL A 27 3.34 0.88 -13.39
CA VAL A 27 2.89 -0.20 -12.52
C VAL A 27 1.49 0.28 -12.19
N SER A 28 0.56 -0.01 -13.10
CA SER A 28 -0.86 0.10 -12.88
C SER A 28 -1.03 -0.75 -11.64
N ALA A 29 -1.07 -0.10 -10.49
CA ALA A 29 -1.48 -0.73 -9.26
C ALA A 29 -2.76 -1.48 -9.63
N SER A 30 -2.79 -2.78 -9.35
CA SER A 30 -3.86 -3.65 -9.78
C SER A 30 -5.17 -2.99 -9.36
N GLN A 31 -5.96 -2.49 -10.31
CA GLN A 31 -7.17 -1.75 -9.99
C GLN A 31 -8.15 -2.71 -9.34
N ILE A 32 -8.27 -2.63 -8.01
CA ILE A 32 -9.19 -3.46 -7.25
C ILE A 32 -10.51 -2.73 -7.04
N THR A 33 -11.60 -3.43 -7.26
CA THR A 33 -12.93 -2.89 -6.97
C THR A 33 -13.22 -2.90 -5.48
N VAL A 34 -14.14 -2.04 -5.03
CA VAL A 34 -14.61 -2.02 -3.64
C VAL A 34 -15.19 -3.38 -3.25
N ALA A 35 -15.91 -4.05 -4.15
CA ALA A 35 -16.46 -5.39 -3.90
C ALA A 35 -15.36 -6.43 -3.67
N ASP A 36 -14.36 -6.48 -4.56
CA ASP A 36 -13.26 -7.44 -4.46
C ASP A 36 -12.42 -7.21 -3.19
N TRP A 37 -12.17 -5.94 -2.86
CA TRP A 37 -11.45 -5.57 -1.65
C TRP A 37 -12.23 -5.95 -0.39
N MET A 38 -13.53 -5.61 -0.30
CA MET A 38 -14.37 -5.96 0.84
C MET A 38 -14.47 -7.48 1.03
N GLN A 39 -14.56 -8.22 -0.07
CA GLN A 39 -14.52 -9.67 -0.03
C GLN A 39 -13.19 -10.17 0.55
N CYS A 40 -12.05 -9.69 0.06
CA CYS A 40 -10.75 -10.06 0.63
C CYS A 40 -10.61 -9.67 2.10
N TYR A 41 -10.94 -8.42 2.43
CA TYR A 41 -10.87 -7.83 3.76
C TYR A 41 -11.63 -8.67 4.79
N SER A 42 -12.85 -9.11 4.44
CA SER A 42 -13.70 -9.94 5.32
C SER A 42 -13.21 -11.38 5.49
N THR A 43 -12.37 -11.89 4.58
CA THR A 43 -11.79 -13.24 4.68
C THR A 43 -10.50 -13.30 5.48
N SER A 44 -9.82 -12.17 5.72
CA SER A 44 -8.65 -12.13 6.61
C SER A 44 -9.13 -12.29 8.04
N THR A 45 -8.90 -13.46 8.65
CA THR A 45 -9.42 -13.81 9.98
C THR A 45 -8.46 -13.53 11.12
N HIS A 46 -7.18 -13.32 10.84
CA HIS A 46 -6.20 -13.16 11.89
C HIS A 46 -6.43 -11.86 12.67
N THR A 47 -6.35 -11.98 13.99
CA THR A 47 -6.42 -10.84 14.92
C THR A 47 -5.34 -10.98 15.97
N CYS A 48 -5.12 -9.91 16.74
CA CYS A 48 -4.19 -9.99 17.86
C CYS A 48 -4.63 -10.96 18.97
N ASP A 49 -5.90 -11.38 18.97
CA ASP A 49 -6.43 -12.36 19.93
C ASP A 49 -6.02 -13.80 19.58
N ASP A 50 -5.42 -14.03 18.40
CA ASP A 50 -4.81 -15.31 18.03
C ASP A 50 -3.48 -15.59 18.78
N ILE A 51 -2.90 -14.56 19.40
CA ILE A 51 -1.71 -14.70 20.24
C ILE A 51 -2.15 -14.95 21.69
N SER A 52 -1.44 -15.84 22.38
CA SER A 52 -1.59 -15.99 23.84
C SER A 52 -1.37 -14.64 24.54
N ASP A 53 -2.25 -14.30 25.48
CA ASP A 53 -2.20 -13.06 26.25
C ASP A 53 -0.94 -12.91 27.12
N GLN A 54 -0.23 -14.02 27.34
CA GLN A 54 1.05 -14.10 28.05
C GLN A 54 2.28 -13.89 27.16
N ALA A 55 2.11 -13.81 25.84
CA ALA A 55 3.22 -13.51 24.94
C ALA A 55 3.57 -12.02 25.03
N ASP A 56 4.87 -11.71 25.06
CA ASP A 56 5.36 -10.32 25.05
C ASP A 56 4.77 -9.52 23.86
N ASP A 57 4.59 -10.20 22.72
CA ASP A 57 4.03 -9.62 21.49
C ASP A 57 2.53 -9.32 21.56
N TYR A 58 1.77 -9.90 22.50
CA TYR A 58 0.33 -9.67 22.59
C TYR A 58 -0.01 -8.21 22.90
N GLN A 59 0.66 -7.62 23.89
CA GLN A 59 0.43 -6.21 24.26
C GLN A 59 0.81 -5.25 23.13
N PHE A 60 1.93 -5.53 22.45
CA PHE A 60 2.36 -4.75 21.29
C PHE A 60 1.41 -4.90 20.10
N CYS A 61 0.86 -6.09 19.87
CA CYS A 61 -0.14 -6.32 18.84
C CYS A 61 -1.42 -5.53 19.16
N LYS A 62 -1.98 -5.65 20.36
CA LYS A 62 -3.19 -4.91 20.77
C LYS A 62 -2.99 -3.41 20.75
N GLN A 63 -1.79 -2.92 21.10
CA GLN A 63 -1.46 -1.50 20.97
C GLN A 63 -1.48 -1.06 19.51
N SER A 64 -0.85 -1.83 18.62
CA SER A 64 -0.82 -1.55 17.18
C SER A 64 -2.24 -1.54 16.57
N GLU A 65 -3.06 -2.54 16.92
CA GLU A 65 -4.47 -2.63 16.51
C GLU A 65 -5.26 -1.39 16.97
N ARG A 66 -5.07 -0.94 18.22
CA ARG A 66 -5.73 0.27 18.73
C ARG A 66 -5.27 1.54 18.02
N GLN A 67 -3.96 1.69 17.84
CA GLN A 67 -3.41 2.87 17.15
C GLN A 67 -3.86 2.93 15.69
N PHE A 68 -4.02 1.78 15.06
CA PHE A 68 -4.58 1.62 13.74
C PHE A 68 -6.07 2.00 13.68
N GLU A 69 -6.89 1.49 14.60
CA GLU A 69 -8.34 1.75 14.60
C GLU A 69 -8.72 3.18 15.02
N VAL A 70 -7.91 3.84 15.86
CA VAL A 70 -8.31 5.07 16.55
C VAL A 70 -7.44 6.29 16.19
N GLU A 71 -6.16 6.12 15.84
CA GLU A 71 -5.20 7.23 15.99
C GLU A 71 -4.39 7.59 14.73
N THR A 72 -4.12 6.67 13.81
CA THR A 72 -3.01 6.92 12.88
C THR A 72 -3.31 7.93 11.78
N ASN A 73 -4.56 8.14 11.38
CA ASN A 73 -4.92 9.29 10.53
C ASN A 73 -6.45 9.47 10.49
N PRO A 74 -7.08 9.95 11.58
CA PRO A 74 -8.53 9.84 11.73
C PRO A 74 -9.32 10.54 10.62
N ILE A 75 -8.79 11.63 10.05
CA ILE A 75 -9.43 12.34 8.93
C ILE A 75 -9.34 11.52 7.64
N GLN A 76 -8.15 11.07 7.27
CA GLN A 76 -7.90 10.37 6.01
C GLN A 76 -8.52 8.98 6.04
N CYS A 77 -8.49 8.29 7.19
CA CYS A 77 -9.20 7.04 7.38
C CYS A 77 -10.72 7.22 7.40
N SER A 78 -11.24 8.30 8.01
CA SER A 78 -12.67 8.62 7.90
C SER A 78 -13.10 8.91 6.46
N GLN A 79 -12.24 9.56 5.67
CA GLN A 79 -12.49 9.76 4.23
C GLN A 79 -12.47 8.45 3.45
N PHE A 80 -11.49 7.58 3.69
CA PHE A 80 -11.42 6.27 3.07
C PHE A 80 -12.65 5.42 3.41
N TRP A 81 -12.98 5.26 4.69
CA TRP A 81 -14.15 4.51 5.12
C TRP A 81 -15.46 5.17 4.66
N GLY A 82 -15.51 6.49 4.62
CA GLY A 82 -16.60 7.25 4.02
C GLY A 82 -16.79 6.90 2.54
N PHE A 83 -15.71 6.84 1.76
CA PHE A 83 -15.75 6.37 0.39
C PHE A 83 -16.25 4.93 0.30
N ILE A 84 -15.64 3.99 1.04
CA ILE A 84 -16.05 2.56 1.03
C ILE A 84 -17.53 2.38 1.35
N ASN A 85 -18.08 3.13 2.31
CA ASN A 85 -19.47 3.02 2.72
C ASN A 85 -20.49 3.56 1.69
N HIS A 86 -20.09 4.47 0.81
CA HIS A 86 -20.98 5.08 -0.19
C HIS A 86 -20.71 4.59 -1.61
N ALA A 87 -19.56 3.99 -1.84
CA ALA A 87 -19.14 3.52 -3.15
C ALA A 87 -19.98 2.32 -3.60
N LYS A 88 -20.18 2.22 -4.91
CA LYS A 88 -20.70 1.00 -5.53
C LYS A 88 -19.60 -0.06 -5.51
N GLY A 89 -19.99 -1.32 -5.39
CA GLY A 89 -19.03 -2.43 -5.43
C GLY A 89 -18.15 -2.46 -6.69
N SER A 90 -18.61 -1.92 -7.82
CA SER A 90 -17.84 -1.85 -9.07
C SER A 90 -16.90 -0.63 -9.18
N GLU A 91 -16.92 0.28 -8.22
CA GLU A 91 -15.98 1.41 -8.19
C GLU A 91 -14.61 0.92 -7.70
N TYR A 92 -13.54 1.56 -8.18
CA TYR A 92 -12.18 1.19 -7.82
C TYR A 92 -11.73 1.89 -6.54
N ILE A 93 -10.93 1.20 -5.74
CA ILE A 93 -10.26 1.83 -4.60
C ILE A 93 -9.24 2.84 -5.10
N ASP A 94 -9.31 4.06 -4.55
CA ASP A 94 -8.28 5.07 -4.71
C ASP A 94 -7.06 4.68 -3.85
N GLN A 95 -6.19 3.88 -4.44
CA GLN A 95 -4.98 3.37 -3.79
C GLN A 95 -3.96 4.47 -3.53
N ASP A 96 -3.81 5.40 -4.49
CA ASP A 96 -2.77 6.42 -4.49
C ASP A 96 -3.03 7.53 -3.47
N ASN A 97 -4.30 7.80 -3.15
CA ASN A 97 -4.67 8.89 -2.26
C ASN A 97 -5.39 8.39 -1.00
N LEU A 98 -6.65 7.97 -1.09
CA LEU A 98 -7.43 7.64 0.11
C LEU A 98 -6.84 6.47 0.90
N PHE A 99 -6.53 5.37 0.22
CA PHE A 99 -5.97 4.18 0.85
C PHE A 99 -4.55 4.44 1.38
N SER A 100 -3.65 4.97 0.53
CA SER A 100 -2.27 5.26 0.92
C SER A 100 -2.19 6.19 2.12
N ASN A 101 -2.98 7.26 2.13
CA ASN A 101 -3.00 8.22 3.23
C ASN A 101 -3.56 7.64 4.54
N CYS A 102 -4.47 6.67 4.46
CA CYS A 102 -5.00 6.01 5.65
C CYS A 102 -4.05 4.91 6.16
N PHE A 103 -3.56 4.02 5.29
CA PHE A 103 -2.88 2.79 5.72
C PHE A 103 -1.37 2.75 5.42
N LEU A 104 -0.91 3.32 4.30
CA LEU A 104 0.49 3.14 3.87
C LEU A 104 1.44 4.19 4.46
N THR A 105 0.96 5.41 4.71
CA THR A 105 1.78 6.48 5.31
C THR A 105 2.43 6.06 6.65
N HIS A 106 1.73 5.23 7.43
CA HIS A 106 2.18 4.75 8.74
C HIS A 106 2.60 3.28 8.73
N GLU A 107 2.76 2.66 7.56
CA GLU A 107 3.08 1.24 7.43
C GLU A 107 4.34 0.85 8.24
N LYS A 108 5.39 1.67 8.15
CA LYS A 108 6.65 1.44 8.87
C LYS A 108 6.48 1.51 10.39
N GLU A 109 5.56 2.34 10.87
CA GLU A 109 5.25 2.44 12.30
C GLU A 109 4.57 1.14 12.76
N PHE A 110 3.60 0.62 11.99
CA PHE A 110 2.97 -0.67 12.28
C PHE A 110 3.98 -1.82 12.31
N GLN A 111 4.90 -1.84 11.34
CA GLN A 111 5.98 -2.83 11.30
C GLN A 111 6.91 -2.72 12.52
N SER A 112 7.15 -1.51 13.02
CA SER A 112 8.05 -1.28 14.16
C SER A 112 7.44 -1.61 15.51
N LEU A 113 6.10 -1.52 15.63
CA LEU A 113 5.40 -1.72 16.90
C LEU A 113 5.13 -3.19 17.19
N SER A 114 4.74 -3.98 16.20
CA SER A 114 4.56 -5.42 16.36
C SER A 114 4.73 -6.14 15.02
N TYR A 115 5.74 -7.01 14.94
CA TYR A 115 5.96 -7.83 13.76
C TYR A 115 4.78 -8.77 13.49
N PHE A 116 4.17 -9.33 14.53
CA PHE A 116 2.97 -10.16 14.38
C PHE A 116 1.81 -9.35 13.81
N PHE A 117 1.50 -8.19 14.38
CA PHE A 117 0.43 -7.33 13.85
C PHE A 117 0.67 -7.01 12.38
N TYR A 118 1.88 -6.57 12.05
CA TYR A 118 2.22 -6.23 10.66
C TYR A 118 2.07 -7.44 9.72
N SER A 119 2.71 -8.57 10.04
CA SER A 119 2.80 -9.71 9.12
C SER A 119 1.55 -10.58 9.05
N GLN A 120 0.80 -10.70 10.14
CA GLN A 120 -0.36 -11.61 10.24
C GLN A 120 -1.70 -10.89 10.14
N VAL A 121 -1.77 -9.61 10.56
CA VAL A 121 -3.03 -8.85 10.56
C VAL A 121 -3.03 -7.79 9.46
N PHE A 122 -2.12 -6.83 9.53
CA PHE A 122 -2.13 -5.66 8.66
C PHE A 122 -1.83 -6.01 7.20
N TYR A 123 -0.71 -6.68 6.93
CA TYR A 123 -0.26 -6.96 5.57
C TYR A 123 -1.26 -7.85 4.81
N PRO A 124 -1.79 -8.94 5.38
CA PRO A 124 -2.81 -9.73 4.67
C PRO A 124 -4.12 -8.97 4.46
N ARG A 125 -4.57 -8.18 5.44
CA ARG A 125 -5.89 -7.52 5.38
C ARG A 125 -5.91 -6.23 4.57
N TYR A 126 -4.83 -5.44 4.58
CA TYR A 126 -4.79 -4.13 3.93
C TYR A 126 -3.88 -4.14 2.71
N HIS A 127 -2.64 -4.61 2.83
CA HIS A 127 -1.68 -4.60 1.72
C HIS A 127 -2.07 -5.61 0.62
N THR A 128 -2.22 -6.88 0.99
CA THR A 128 -2.58 -7.95 0.02
C THR A 128 -3.97 -7.70 -0.57
N CYS A 129 -4.95 -7.34 0.26
CA CYS A 129 -6.29 -7.07 -0.24
C CYS A 129 -6.37 -5.83 -1.11
N SER A 130 -5.49 -4.82 -0.98
CA SER A 130 -5.46 -3.72 -1.93
C SER A 130 -4.76 -4.08 -3.24
N GLY A 131 -4.16 -5.26 -3.38
CA GLY A 131 -3.45 -5.65 -4.59
C GLY A 131 -2.08 -4.98 -4.74
N LEU A 132 -1.49 -4.57 -3.62
CA LEU A 132 -0.12 -4.06 -3.49
C LEU A 132 0.85 -5.18 -3.10
#